data_AF-A0A848QJE5-F1
#
_entry.id   AF-A0A848QJE5-F1
#
_cell.length_a   1.000
_cell.length_b   1.000
_cell.length_c   1.000
_cell.angle_alpha   90.00
_cell.angle_beta   90.00
_cell.angle_gamma   90.00
#
_symmetry.space_group_name_H-M   'P 1'
#
loop_
_entity.id
_entity.type
_entity.pdbx_description
1 polymer ?
#
loop_
_entity_poly.entity_id
_entity_poly.type
_entity_poly.pdbx_seq_one_letter_code
_entity_poly.pdbx_strand_id
1 'polypeptide(L)'
;MRKILFGIVILALLVLIAVQTGAAKPVIKWRVESALLEAGLSENRAECMSARMVGRLSVWQLYKLQQGMAPQEGEPEKVGGIGELVKRARRVDDAEAVAVTASSAGLCAIGIG
;
A
#
# COMPACT_ATOMS: atom_id res chain seq x y z
N MET A 1 -14.03 -34.57 -3.74
CA MET A 1 -14.31 -33.63 -2.63
C MET A 1 -13.22 -33.61 -1.55
N ARG A 2 -12.86 -34.74 -0.91
CA ARG A 2 -11.78 -34.79 0.11
C ARG A 2 -10.42 -34.25 -0.37
N LYS A 3 -9.97 -34.59 -1.58
CA LYS A 3 -8.70 -34.09 -2.14
C LYS A 3 -8.69 -32.57 -2.37
N ILE A 4 -9.85 -32.00 -2.71
CA ILE A 4 -10.03 -30.56 -2.90
C ILE A 4 -10.04 -29.86 -1.53
N LEU A 5 -10.72 -30.45 -0.54
CA LEU A 5 -10.68 -29.98 0.85
C LEU A 5 -9.24 -29.98 1.41
N PHE A 6 -8.48 -31.05 1.19
CA PHE A 6 -7.06 -31.08 1.58
C PHE A 6 -6.23 -30.02 0.86
N GLY A 7 -6.45 -29.82 -0.44
CA GLY A 7 -5.79 -28.75 -1.20
C GLY A 7 -6.11 -27.35 -0.65
N ILE A 8 -7.38 -27.07 -0.33
CA ILE A 8 -7.81 -25.80 0.26
C ILE A 8 -7.20 -25.60 1.65
N VAL A 9 -7.17 -26.64 2.48
CA VAL A 9 -6.59 -26.57 3.84
C VAL A 9 -5.08 -26.31 3.78
N ILE A 10 -4.35 -26.97 2.87
CA ILE A 10 -2.92 -26.73 2.66
C ILE A 10 -2.68 -25.31 2.17
N LEU A 11 -3.47 -24.82 1.20
CA LEU A 11 -3.37 -23.44 0.70
C LEU A 11 -3.62 -22.42 1.82
N ALA A 12 -4.66 -22.63 2.64
CA ALA A 12 -4.99 -21.76 3.76
C ALA A 12 -3.86 -21.74 4.81
N LEU A 13 -3.25 -22.89 5.12
CA LEU A 13 -2.09 -22.99 6.01
C LEU A 13 -0.88 -22.22 5.46
N LEU A 14 -0.58 -22.35 4.16
CA LEU A 14 0.52 -21.62 3.53
C LEU A 14 0.31 -20.11 3.57
N VAL A 15 -0.90 -19.63 3.32
CA VAL A 15 -1.25 -18.20 3.45
C VAL A 15 -1.07 -17.74 4.90
N LEU A 16 -1.52 -18.53 5.87
CA LEU A 16 -1.40 -18.19 7.29
C LEU A 16 0.07 -18.06 7.72
N ILE A 17 0.92 -18.98 7.27
CA ILE A 17 2.36 -18.98 7.56
C ILE A 17 3.03 -17.79 6.88
N ALA A 18 2.72 -17.50 5.60
CA ALA A 18 3.29 -16.36 4.88
C ALA A 18 2.94 -15.00 5.52
N VAL A 19 1.74 -14.88 6.09
CA VAL A 19 1.31 -13.69 6.84
C VAL A 19 2.05 -13.58 8.17
N GLN A 20 2.14 -14.66 8.95
CA GLN A 20 2.83 -14.65 10.25
C GLN A 20 4.34 -14.43 10.14
N THR A 21 4.99 -15.04 9.14
CA THR A 21 6.44 -14.92 8.92
C THR A 21 6.83 -13.58 8.30
N GLY A 22 5.87 -12.78 7.83
CA GLY A 22 6.14 -11.55 7.10
C GLY A 22 6.76 -11.78 5.73
N ALA A 23 6.82 -13.03 5.24
CA ALA A 23 7.34 -13.36 3.90
C ALA A 23 6.55 -12.66 2.77
N ALA A 24 5.30 -12.27 3.03
CA ALA A 24 4.50 -11.47 2.11
C ALA A 24 4.91 -9.99 2.05
N LYS A 25 5.58 -9.44 3.08
CA LYS A 25 5.94 -8.02 3.17
C LYS A 25 6.75 -7.48 1.98
N PRO A 26 7.81 -8.15 1.48
CA PRO A 26 8.56 -7.65 0.32
C PRO A 26 7.69 -7.56 -0.95
N VAL A 27 6.80 -8.53 -1.17
CA VAL A 27 5.88 -8.52 -2.32
C VAL A 27 4.87 -7.37 -2.20
N ILE A 28 4.33 -7.17 -1.00
CA ILE A 28 3.39 -6.09 -0.73
C ILE A 28 4.09 -4.73 -0.87
N LYS A 29 5.31 -4.57 -0.35
CA LYS A 29 6.12 -3.34 -0.51
C LYS A 29 6.29 -3.03 -1.98
N TRP A 30 6.75 -3.99 -2.77
CA TRP A 30 6.96 -3.80 -4.20
C TRP A 30 5.66 -3.37 -4.91
N ARG A 31 4.52 -3.98 -4.57
CA ARG A 31 3.22 -3.57 -5.12
C ARG A 31 2.82 -2.14 -4.76
N VAL A 32 3.00 -1.75 -3.50
CA VAL A 32 2.70 -0.38 -3.04
C VAL A 32 3.62 0.62 -3.72
N GLU A 33 4.91 0.29 -3.83
CA GLU A 33 5.91 1.12 -4.49
C GLU A 33 5.61 1.34 -5.97
N SER A 34 5.27 0.28 -6.71
CA SER A 34 4.85 0.39 -8.11
C SER A 34 3.63 1.29 -8.27
N ALA A 35 2.63 1.17 -7.40
CA ALA A 35 1.46 2.04 -7.46
C ALA A 35 1.79 3.52 -7.20
N LEU A 36 2.75 3.81 -6.31
CA LEU A 36 3.23 5.17 -6.04
C LEU A 36 4.01 5.74 -7.23
N LEU A 37 4.83 4.92 -7.89
CA LEU A 37 5.55 5.27 -9.12
C LEU A 37 4.58 5.56 -10.27
N GLU A 38 3.59 4.69 -10.47
CA GLU A 38 2.53 4.86 -11.47
C GLU A 38 1.71 6.14 -11.21
N ALA A 39 1.45 6.44 -9.93
CA ALA A 39 0.85 7.70 -9.52
C ALA A 39 1.76 8.91 -9.78
N GLY A 40 3.04 8.74 -10.12
CA GLY A 40 3.94 9.83 -10.51
C GLY A 40 4.91 10.30 -9.42
N LEU A 41 5.08 9.53 -8.33
CA LEU A 41 6.15 9.82 -7.36
C LEU A 41 7.52 9.42 -7.92
N SER A 42 8.57 10.09 -7.47
CA SER A 42 9.94 9.68 -7.75
C SER A 42 10.29 8.39 -7.00
N GLU A 43 11.21 7.60 -7.55
CA GLU A 43 11.66 6.31 -6.99
C GLU A 43 12.05 6.41 -5.51
N ASN A 44 12.92 7.36 -5.14
CA ASN A 44 13.32 7.58 -3.74
C ASN A 44 12.13 7.85 -2.80
N ARG A 45 11.09 8.56 -3.27
CA ARG A 45 9.90 8.86 -2.46
C ARG A 45 8.98 7.65 -2.38
N ALA A 46 8.79 6.94 -3.49
CA ALA A 46 7.99 5.73 -3.56
C ALA A 46 8.57 4.64 -2.63
N GLU A 47 9.89 4.44 -2.65
CA GLU A 47 10.58 3.46 -1.79
C GLU A 47 10.44 3.80 -0.29
N CYS A 48 10.73 5.06 0.07
CA CYS A 48 10.61 5.52 1.45
C CYS A 48 9.18 5.38 1.98
N MET A 49 8.20 5.79 1.19
CA MET A 49 6.79 5.69 1.58
C MET A 49 6.32 4.23 1.64
N SER A 50 6.67 3.39 0.65
CA SER A 50 6.26 1.98 0.61
C SER A 50 6.79 1.19 1.80
N ALA A 51 8.05 1.41 2.19
CA ALA A 51 8.67 0.76 3.35
C ALA A 51 7.92 1.11 4.65
N ARG A 52 7.61 2.40 4.84
CA ARG A 52 6.93 2.87 6.05
C ARG A 52 5.48 2.44 6.12
N MET A 53 4.78 2.43 4.99
CA MET A 53 3.39 2.01 4.90
C MET A 53 3.22 0.52 5.18
N VAL A 54 4.05 -0.37 4.60
CA VAL A 54 4.00 -1.82 4.88
C VAL A 54 4.42 -2.17 6.31
N GLY A 55 5.25 -1.33 6.94
CA GLY A 55 5.64 -1.47 8.34
C GLY A 55 4.54 -1.11 9.34
N ARG A 56 3.51 -0.35 8.93
CA ARG A 56 2.50 0.23 9.82
C ARG A 56 1.07 -0.19 9.49
N LEU A 57 0.76 -0.41 8.22
CA LEU A 57 -0.59 -0.72 7.74
C LEU A 57 -0.75 -2.21 7.50
N SER A 58 -1.95 -2.71 7.79
CA SER A 58 -2.37 -4.05 7.39
C SER A 58 -2.54 -4.15 5.87
N VAL A 59 -2.47 -5.37 5.35
CA VAL A 59 -2.69 -5.64 3.91
C VAL A 59 -4.05 -5.11 3.44
N TRP A 60 -5.07 -5.22 4.28
CA TRP A 60 -6.41 -4.73 3.98
C TRP A 60 -6.47 -3.19 3.90
N GLN A 61 -5.77 -2.50 4.80
CA GLN A 61 -5.66 -1.03 4.77
C GLN A 61 -4.90 -0.55 3.53
N LEU A 62 -3.81 -1.23 3.15
CA LEU A 62 -3.07 -0.94 1.92
C LEU A 62 -3.94 -1.13 0.68
N TYR A 63 -4.74 -2.18 0.65
CA TYR A 63 -5.67 -2.44 -0.46
C TYR A 63 -6.73 -1.35 -0.59
N LYS A 64 -7.41 -0.98 0.52
CA LYS A 64 -8.37 0.14 0.52
C LYS A 64 -7.73 1.45 0.11
N LEU A 65 -6.52 1.71 0.60
CA LEU A 65 -5.79 2.92 0.28
C LEU A 65 -5.44 2.98 -1.21
N GLN A 66 -4.95 1.88 -1.79
CA GLN A 66 -4.68 1.78 -3.22
C GLN A 66 -5.94 2.06 -4.05
N GLN A 67 -7.09 1.51 -3.65
CA GLN A 67 -8.36 1.78 -4.32
C GLN A 67 -8.81 3.23 -4.20
N GLY A 68 -8.75 3.83 -3.01
CA GLY A 68 -9.18 5.21 -2.81
C GLY A 68 -8.20 6.26 -3.38
N MET A 69 -6.94 5.88 -3.63
CA MET A 69 -5.95 6.73 -4.30
C MET A 69 -5.99 6.66 -5.83
N ALA A 70 -6.73 5.69 -6.39
CA ALA A 70 -6.89 5.57 -7.82
C ALA A 70 -7.49 6.87 -8.42
N PRO A 71 -7.06 7.29 -9.61
CA PRO A 71 -7.61 8.47 -10.26
C PRO A 71 -9.12 8.27 -10.54
N GLN A 72 -9.92 9.29 -10.26
CA GLN A 72 -11.35 9.32 -10.60
C GLN A 72 -11.57 10.06 -11.92
N GLU A 73 -12.79 10.00 -12.46
CA GLU A 73 -13.16 10.70 -13.69
C GLU A 73 -12.88 12.20 -13.58
N GLY A 74 -12.11 12.75 -14.53
CA GLY A 74 -11.69 14.15 -14.54
C GLY A 74 -10.41 14.45 -13.76
N GLU A 75 -9.79 13.46 -13.11
CA GLU A 75 -8.48 13.62 -12.48
C GLU A 75 -7.33 13.15 -13.38
N PRO A 76 -6.15 13.78 -13.30
CA PRO A 76 -4.98 13.30 -14.02
C PRO A 76 -4.55 11.93 -13.48
N GLU A 77 -4.16 11.03 -14.37
CA GLU A 77 -3.69 9.69 -14.01
C GLU A 77 -2.51 9.76 -13.02
N LYS A 78 -1.60 10.71 -13.26
CA LYS A 78 -0.48 11.02 -12.37
C LYS A 78 -0.83 12.19 -11.45
N VAL A 79 -0.49 12.06 -10.17
CA VAL A 79 -0.54 13.17 -9.22
C VAL A 79 0.56 14.19 -9.52
N GLY A 80 0.26 15.48 -9.38
CA GLY A 80 1.27 16.55 -9.52
C GLY A 80 2.29 16.59 -8.37
N GLY A 81 2.12 15.75 -7.35
CA GLY A 81 3.04 15.63 -6.22
C GLY A 81 2.40 15.02 -4.98
N ILE A 82 3.16 15.00 -3.89
CA ILE A 82 2.76 14.41 -2.60
C ILE A 82 1.46 15.03 -2.04
N GLY A 83 1.24 16.33 -2.24
CA GLY A 83 0.03 17.01 -1.76
C GLY A 83 -1.26 16.47 -2.38
N GLU A 84 -1.27 16.25 -3.70
CA GLU A 84 -2.41 15.65 -4.41
C GLU A 84 -2.56 14.16 -4.08
N LEU A 85 -1.46 13.44 -3.85
CA LEU A 85 -1.51 12.06 -3.35
C LEU A 85 -2.21 11.98 -1.98
N VAL A 86 -1.82 12.83 -1.04
CA VAL A 86 -2.43 12.88 0.31
C VAL A 86 -3.90 13.30 0.22
N LYS A 87 -4.25 14.21 -0.69
CA LYS A 87 -5.65 14.62 -0.94
C LYS A 87 -6.49 13.47 -1.48
N ARG A 88 -5.93 12.61 -2.34
CA ARG A 88 -6.58 11.36 -2.77
C ARG A 88 -6.68 10.35 -1.62
N ALA A 89 -5.61 10.15 -0.86
CA ALA A 89 -5.60 9.25 0.29
C ALA A 89 -6.69 9.61 1.32
N ARG A 90 -6.95 10.90 1.57
CA ARG A 90 -8.02 11.38 2.48
C ARG A 90 -9.44 10.96 2.09
N ARG A 91 -9.66 10.49 0.86
CA ARG A 91 -10.97 9.96 0.41
C ARG A 91 -11.21 8.54 0.91
N VAL A 92 -10.15 7.86 1.35
CA VAL A 92 -10.24 6.53 1.95
C VAL A 92 -10.86 6.69 3.34
N ASP A 93 -11.94 5.97 3.59
CA ASP A 93 -12.61 5.93 4.90
C ASP A 93 -11.83 5.08 5.91
N ASP A 94 -10.57 5.44 6.13
CA ASP A 94 -9.63 4.76 7.02
C ASP A 94 -8.65 5.78 7.62
N ALA A 95 -8.96 6.25 8.84
CA ALA A 95 -8.21 7.31 9.50
C ALA A 95 -6.74 6.95 9.74
N GLU A 96 -6.45 5.67 10.03
CA GLU A 96 -5.09 5.20 10.23
C GLU A 96 -4.31 5.19 8.91
N ALA A 97 -4.92 4.67 7.83
CA ALA A 97 -4.31 4.67 6.51
C ALA A 97 -4.00 6.10 6.03
N VAL A 98 -4.91 7.04 6.26
CA VAL A 98 -4.70 8.47 5.96
C VAL A 98 -3.57 9.05 6.80
N ALA A 99 -3.57 8.82 8.12
CA ALA A 99 -2.55 9.35 9.02
C ALA A 99 -1.14 8.81 8.71
N VAL A 100 -1.02 7.50 8.46
CA VAL A 100 0.25 6.87 8.07
C VAL A 100 0.71 7.40 6.71
N THR A 101 -0.18 7.53 5.74
CA THR A 101 0.18 8.04 4.41
C THR A 101 0.64 9.49 4.48
N ALA A 102 -0.09 10.35 5.20
CA ALA A 102 0.26 11.77 5.36
C ALA A 102 1.57 11.97 6.15
N SER A 103 1.79 11.21 7.22
CA SER A 103 3.04 11.27 7.99
C SER A 103 4.24 10.72 7.20
N SER A 104 4.05 9.63 6.46
CA SER A 104 5.08 9.07 5.56
C SER A 104 5.42 10.04 4.44
N ALA A 105 4.40 10.65 3.82
CA ALA A 105 4.55 11.71 2.84
C ALA A 105 5.38 12.89 3.39
N GLY A 106 5.07 13.37 4.60
CA GLY A 106 5.82 14.44 5.25
C GLY A 106 7.28 14.08 5.48
N LEU A 107 7.54 12.92 6.12
CA LEU A 107 8.89 12.47 6.47
C LEU A 107 9.75 12.13 5.25
N CYS A 108 9.17 11.46 4.25
CA CYS A 108 9.87 11.12 3.01
C CYS A 108 10.08 12.34 2.10
N ALA A 109 9.25 13.38 2.19
CA ALA A 109 9.49 14.63 1.47
C ALA A 109 10.74 15.37 1.97
N ILE A 110 11.03 15.26 3.27
CA ILE A 110 12.19 15.91 3.93
C ILE A 110 13.38 14.97 4.11
N GLY A 111 13.30 13.71 3.67
CA GLY A 111 14.42 12.76 3.65
C GLY A 111 14.74 12.09 4.99
N ILE A 112 13.78 12.01 5.92
CA ILE A 112 13.97 11.44 7.27
C ILE A 112 13.11 10.17 7.47
N GLY A 113 12.66 9.54 6.38
CA GLY A 113 11.70 8.44 6.40
C GLY A 113 12.33 7.06 6.30
#